data_AF-A0A922XKY5-F1
#
_entry.id   AF-A0A922XKY5-F1
#
_cell.length_a   1.000
_cell.length_b   1.000
_cell.length_c   1.000
_cell.angle_alpha   90.00
_cell.angle_beta   90.00
_cell.angle_gamma   90.00
#
_symmetry.space_group_name_H-M   'P 1'
#
loop_
_entity.id
_entity.type
_entity.pdbx_description
1 polymer ?
#
loop_
_entity_poly.entity_id
_entity_poly.type
_entity_poly.pdbx_seq_one_letter_code
_entity_poly.pdbx_strand_id
1 'polypeptide(L)'
;MKGLIKLAYRKMIDVSSTSTWDKYVFEDTYREYYMQAQQFDQKSKYSTFQDMVKHVPSAEQMHYLVSTAAIGYIRQLEGLFPEVLNVMGKRCVPFENFRFEILESNIKNKEQHKVAICFYSNVLTWIGAIDNQLLFAVGDQSEAIQKGQTIETEMLTWRSNLTVHSFQQIIMPIVYQSFEN
;
A
#
# COMPACT_ATOMS: atom_id res chain seq x y z
N MET A 1 3.57 -4.82 -24.41
CA MET A 1 3.87 -5.92 -23.48
C MET A 1 2.70 -6.02 -22.50
N LYS A 2 2.24 -7.22 -22.17
CA LYS A 2 1.19 -7.45 -21.18
C LYS A 2 1.77 -8.27 -20.03
N GLY A 3 1.25 -8.11 -18.83
CA GLY A 3 1.77 -8.82 -17.68
C GLY A 3 0.81 -8.81 -16.50
N LEU A 4 1.12 -9.62 -15.51
CA LEU A 4 0.50 -9.58 -14.20
C LEU A 4 1.28 -8.61 -13.33
N ILE A 5 0.58 -7.68 -12.70
CA ILE A 5 1.17 -6.70 -11.79
C ILE A 5 0.50 -6.75 -10.43
N LYS A 6 1.21 -6.28 -9.41
CA LYS A 6 0.61 -5.81 -8.17
C LYS A 6 0.98 -4.34 -7.99
N LEU A 7 0.04 -3.54 -7.52
CA LEU A 7 0.27 -2.15 -7.17
C LEU A 7 0.58 -2.02 -5.68
N ALA A 8 1.41 -1.05 -5.34
CA ALA A 8 1.58 -0.58 -3.97
C ALA A 8 1.10 0.87 -3.85
N TYR A 9 0.22 1.12 -2.87
CA TYR A 9 -0.28 2.44 -2.52
C TYR A 9 0.28 2.87 -1.16
N ARG A 10 0.99 3.99 -1.08
CA ARG A 10 1.60 4.48 0.16
C ARG A 10 0.81 5.66 0.73
N LYS A 11 0.15 5.44 1.85
CA LYS A 11 -0.51 6.49 2.63
C LYS A 11 0.46 7.02 3.69
N MET A 12 0.73 8.32 3.68
CA MET A 12 1.45 9.00 4.77
C MET A 12 0.44 9.67 5.68
N ILE A 13 0.67 9.56 6.98
CA ILE A 13 -0.19 10.12 8.01
C ILE A 13 0.71 10.87 9.01
N ASP A 14 0.46 12.15 9.15
CA ASP A 14 1.08 13.04 10.13
C ASP A 14 0.06 14.07 10.64
N VAL A 15 0.53 15.03 11.45
CA VAL A 15 -0.30 16.08 12.05
C VAL A 15 -1.06 16.94 11.01
N SER A 16 -0.60 16.99 9.76
CA SER A 16 -1.27 17.76 8.70
C SER A 16 -2.45 17.02 8.06
N SER A 17 -2.67 15.75 8.41
CA SER A 17 -3.74 14.94 7.83
C SER A 17 -5.11 15.49 8.18
N THR A 18 -5.95 15.70 7.15
CA THR A 18 -7.24 16.39 7.32
C THR A 18 -8.42 15.42 7.43
N SER A 19 -8.32 14.24 6.81
CA SER A 19 -9.41 13.25 6.81
C SER A 19 -9.65 12.68 8.21
N THR A 20 -10.92 12.41 8.53
CA THR A 20 -11.30 11.85 9.84
C THR A 20 -10.63 10.50 10.09
N TRP A 21 -10.53 9.66 9.06
CA TRP A 21 -9.86 8.37 9.14
C TRP A 21 -8.37 8.53 9.48
N ASP A 22 -7.66 9.43 8.78
CA ASP A 22 -6.24 9.67 9.02
C ASP A 22 -5.99 10.20 10.43
N LYS A 23 -6.85 11.11 10.91
CA LYS A 23 -6.76 11.65 12.27
C LYS A 23 -6.90 10.56 13.32
N TYR A 24 -7.87 9.66 13.18
CA TYR A 24 -8.02 8.58 14.15
C TYR A 24 -6.87 7.58 14.12
N VAL A 25 -6.36 7.24 12.94
CA VAL A 25 -5.14 6.42 12.83
C VAL A 25 -3.96 7.11 13.51
N PHE A 26 -3.72 8.38 13.21
CA PHE A 26 -2.65 9.18 13.81
C PHE A 26 -2.72 9.20 15.36
N GLU A 27 -3.90 9.47 15.90
CA GLU A 27 -4.15 9.54 17.33
C GLU A 27 -3.81 8.23 18.03
N ASP A 28 -4.34 7.12 17.51
CA ASP A 28 -4.18 5.81 18.14
C ASP A 28 -2.78 5.21 17.93
N THR A 29 -2.16 5.42 16.76
CA THR A 29 -0.78 4.98 16.54
C THR A 29 0.21 5.77 17.36
N TYR A 30 -0.04 7.06 17.60
CA TYR A 30 0.79 7.84 18.52
C TYR A 30 0.66 7.34 19.96
N ARG A 31 -0.57 7.07 20.41
CA ARG A 31 -0.81 6.55 21.77
C ARG A 31 -0.14 5.21 21.97
N GLU A 32 -0.26 4.31 20.99
CA GLU A 32 0.39 3.01 21.03
C GLU A 32 1.91 3.15 21.00
N TYR A 33 2.47 4.01 20.14
CA TYR A 33 3.90 4.32 20.14
C TYR A 33 4.38 4.80 21.51
N TYR A 34 3.64 5.70 22.15
CA TYR A 34 4.01 6.22 23.47
C TYR A 34 4.07 5.09 24.53
N MET A 35 3.10 4.16 24.52
CA MET A 35 3.10 3.01 25.41
C MET A 35 4.28 2.06 25.13
N GLN A 36 4.52 1.73 23.86
CA GLN A 36 5.62 0.86 23.46
C GLN A 36 6.99 1.48 23.79
N ALA A 37 7.16 2.77 23.55
CA ALA A 37 8.37 3.50 23.89
C ALA A 37 8.74 3.39 25.38
N GLN A 38 7.75 3.50 26.28
CA GLN A 38 7.97 3.33 27.72
C GLN A 38 8.40 1.90 28.10
N GLN A 39 7.85 0.90 27.42
CA GLN A 39 8.19 -0.50 27.65
C GLN A 39 9.63 -0.81 27.23
N PHE A 40 10.05 -0.31 26.07
CA PHE A 40 11.39 -0.53 25.53
C PHE A 40 12.48 0.29 26.24
N ASP A 41 12.14 1.50 26.70
CA ASP A 41 13.06 2.37 27.43
C ASP A 41 12.50 2.79 28.79
N GLN A 42 12.55 1.87 29.75
CA GLN A 42 12.07 2.07 31.13
C GLN A 42 12.77 3.23 31.86
N LYS A 43 13.98 3.62 31.42
CA LYS A 43 14.74 4.74 32.00
C LYS A 43 14.42 6.07 31.32
N SER A 44 13.59 6.09 30.28
CA SER A 44 13.19 7.29 29.53
C SER A 44 14.40 8.11 29.03
N LYS A 45 15.46 7.43 28.60
CA LYS A 45 16.69 8.03 28.10
C LYS A 45 16.55 8.54 26.66
N TYR A 46 15.76 7.88 25.83
CA TYR A 46 15.57 8.17 24.42
C TYR A 46 14.15 8.69 24.19
N SER A 47 14.04 9.78 23.44
CA SER A 47 12.75 10.44 23.21
C SER A 47 12.22 10.28 21.80
N THR A 48 13.09 9.97 20.83
CA THR A 48 12.73 9.78 19.43
C THR A 48 12.73 8.30 19.07
N PHE A 49 11.93 7.92 18.09
CA PHE A 49 11.93 6.55 17.55
C PHE A 49 13.31 6.17 16.98
N GLN A 50 13.98 7.09 16.27
CA GLN A 50 15.32 6.86 15.70
C GLN A 50 16.36 6.58 16.79
N ASP A 51 16.33 7.33 17.90
CA ASP A 51 17.25 7.09 19.01
C ASP A 51 16.97 5.74 19.68
N MET A 52 15.70 5.36 19.83
CA MET A 52 15.31 4.05 20.36
C MET A 52 15.84 2.93 19.45
N VAL A 53 15.58 2.99 18.15
CA VAL A 53 16.10 2.02 17.16
C VAL A 53 17.61 1.88 17.24
N LYS A 54 18.33 3.00 17.36
CA LYS A 54 19.80 3.01 17.39
C LYS A 54 20.40 2.40 18.66
N HIS A 55 19.73 2.54 19.81
CA HIS A 55 20.36 2.24 21.11
C HIS A 55 19.64 1.19 21.95
N VAL A 56 18.38 0.86 21.64
CA VAL A 56 17.57 -0.11 22.36
C VAL A 56 17.41 -1.36 21.50
N PRO A 57 17.90 -2.53 21.96
CA PRO A 57 17.72 -3.77 21.22
C PRO A 57 16.26 -4.03 20.88
N SER A 58 16.01 -4.47 19.65
CA SER A 58 14.68 -4.83 19.14
C SER A 58 13.66 -3.68 19.05
N ALA A 59 14.04 -2.41 19.22
CA ALA A 59 13.11 -1.29 19.07
C ALA A 59 12.48 -1.18 17.66
N GLU A 60 13.11 -1.76 16.63
CA GLU A 60 12.53 -1.94 15.29
C GLU A 60 11.18 -2.71 15.31
N GLN A 61 10.95 -3.57 16.30
CA GLN A 61 9.69 -4.29 16.46
C GLN A 61 8.51 -3.35 16.76
N MET A 62 8.76 -2.11 17.18
CA MET A 62 7.70 -1.12 17.39
C MET A 62 6.90 -0.87 16.11
N HIS A 63 7.49 -1.01 14.92
CA HIS A 63 6.71 -0.98 13.67
C HIS A 63 5.54 -1.95 13.71
N TYR A 64 5.80 -3.21 14.07
CA TYR A 64 4.77 -4.23 14.16
C TYR A 64 3.81 -3.97 15.33
N LEU A 65 4.33 -3.64 16.52
CA LEU A 65 3.50 -3.45 17.72
C LEU A 65 2.54 -2.27 17.55
N VAL A 66 3.04 -1.13 17.06
CA VAL A 66 2.23 0.07 16.81
C VAL A 66 1.23 -0.15 15.68
N SER A 67 1.55 -0.98 14.69
CA SER A 67 0.62 -1.29 13.59
C SER A 67 -0.71 -1.88 14.08
N THR A 68 -0.73 -2.53 15.25
CA THR A 68 -1.94 -3.14 15.80
C THR A 68 -3.05 -2.12 16.08
N ALA A 69 -2.68 -0.89 16.44
CA ALA A 69 -3.60 0.23 16.62
C ALA A 69 -4.27 0.68 15.31
N ALA A 70 -3.64 0.45 14.16
CA ALA A 70 -4.18 0.79 12.84
C ALA A 70 -5.09 -0.30 12.23
N ILE A 71 -5.02 -1.54 12.70
CA ILE A 71 -5.70 -2.70 12.07
C ILE A 71 -7.22 -2.51 11.96
N GLY A 72 -7.85 -2.00 13.03
CA GLY A 72 -9.30 -1.76 13.04
C GLY A 72 -9.72 -0.79 11.94
N TYR A 73 -8.99 0.31 11.78
CA TYR A 73 -9.22 1.32 10.76
C TYR A 73 -8.97 0.80 9.34
N ILE A 74 -7.93 -0.01 9.15
CA ILE A 74 -7.64 -0.62 7.84
C ILE A 74 -8.77 -1.55 7.42
N ARG A 75 -9.31 -2.35 8.34
CA ARG A 75 -10.42 -3.27 8.06
C ARG A 75 -11.70 -2.56 7.62
N GLN A 76 -11.98 -1.38 8.17
CA GLN A 76 -13.14 -0.55 7.78
C GLN A 76 -13.09 -0.10 6.32
N LEU A 77 -11.92 -0.13 5.67
CA LEU A 77 -11.79 0.25 4.26
C LEU A 77 -12.22 -0.88 3.32
N GLU A 78 -12.39 -2.11 3.81
CA GLU A 78 -12.80 -3.28 3.03
C GLU A 78 -11.96 -3.49 1.76
N GLY A 79 -10.66 -3.17 1.87
CA GLY A 79 -9.70 -3.24 0.76
C GLY A 79 -9.87 -2.20 -0.34
N LEU A 80 -10.82 -1.27 -0.22
CA LEU A 80 -11.12 -0.25 -1.22
C LEU A 80 -10.81 1.16 -0.70
N PHE A 81 -9.71 1.74 -1.18
CA PHE A 81 -9.20 3.02 -0.72
C PHE A 81 -9.90 4.21 -1.41
N PRO A 82 -10.43 5.19 -0.65
CA PRO A 82 -11.10 6.37 -1.23
C PRO A 82 -10.24 7.20 -2.17
N GLU A 83 -8.91 7.13 -2.03
CA GLU A 83 -7.97 7.94 -2.79
C GLU A 83 -7.50 7.28 -4.09
N VAL A 84 -7.71 5.96 -4.22
CA VAL A 84 -7.34 5.17 -5.41
C VAL A 84 -8.61 4.94 -6.24
N LEU A 85 -8.88 5.89 -7.12
CA LEU A 85 -10.08 5.94 -7.96
C LEU A 85 -9.71 5.82 -9.44
N ASN A 86 -10.57 5.16 -10.21
CA ASN A 86 -10.49 5.20 -11.65
C ASN A 86 -10.81 6.61 -12.19
N VAL A 87 -10.67 6.81 -13.50
CA VAL A 87 -10.98 8.07 -14.18
C VAL A 87 -12.45 8.51 -14.06
N MET A 88 -13.35 7.62 -13.64
CA MET A 88 -14.76 7.90 -13.37
C MET A 88 -15.04 8.19 -11.88
N GLY A 89 -14.02 8.25 -11.02
CA GLY A 89 -14.18 8.49 -9.59
C GLY A 89 -14.67 7.29 -8.77
N LYS A 90 -14.62 6.07 -9.31
CA LYS A 90 -14.99 4.83 -8.60
C LYS A 90 -13.75 4.13 -8.04
N ARG A 91 -13.88 3.52 -6.86
CA ARG A 91 -12.82 2.68 -6.29
C ARG A 91 -12.62 1.45 -7.19
N CYS A 92 -11.39 1.22 -7.64
CA CYS A 92 -11.13 0.27 -8.74
C CYS A 92 -10.00 -0.74 -8.46
N VAL A 93 -9.26 -0.58 -7.36
CA VAL A 93 -8.15 -1.48 -7.00
C VAL A 93 -8.42 -2.09 -5.63
N PRO A 94 -8.58 -3.41 -5.53
CA PRO A 94 -8.66 -4.11 -4.26
C PRO A 94 -7.26 -4.31 -3.66
N PHE A 95 -7.10 -3.93 -2.40
CA PHE A 95 -5.89 -4.12 -1.59
C PHE A 95 -6.15 -5.06 -0.42
N GLU A 96 -5.32 -6.08 -0.25
CA GLU A 96 -5.50 -7.10 0.80
C GLU A 96 -4.42 -7.06 1.87
N ASN A 97 -3.19 -6.69 1.49
CA ASN A 97 -2.03 -6.73 2.38
C ASN A 97 -1.53 -5.32 2.67
N PHE A 98 -0.87 -5.14 3.80
CA PHE A 98 -0.23 -3.87 4.12
C PHE A 98 1.08 -4.04 4.89
N ARG A 99 1.90 -2.99 4.87
CA ARG A 99 3.07 -2.79 5.72
C ARG A 99 2.96 -1.45 6.41
N PHE A 100 3.16 -1.45 7.72
CA PHE A 100 3.16 -0.25 8.55
C PHE A 100 4.60 0.14 8.90
N GLU A 101 4.89 1.44 8.87
CA GLU A 101 6.18 2.02 9.19
C GLU A 101 5.99 3.26 10.07
N ILE A 102 6.81 3.40 11.10
CA ILE A 102 6.98 4.63 11.88
C ILE A 102 8.10 5.39 11.20
N LEU A 103 7.80 6.50 10.54
CA LEU A 103 8.82 7.30 9.88
C LEU A 103 9.55 8.16 10.89
N GLU A 104 8.79 8.84 11.75
CA GLU A 104 9.28 9.71 12.82
C GLU A 104 8.29 9.64 13.99
N SER A 105 8.79 9.74 15.21
CA SER A 105 7.93 9.90 16.38
C SER A 105 8.74 10.36 17.57
N ASN A 106 8.09 11.11 18.47
CA ASN A 106 8.71 11.63 19.68
C ASN A 106 7.74 11.57 20.86
N ILE A 107 8.15 10.94 21.97
CA ILE A 107 7.29 10.78 23.15
C ILE A 107 6.90 12.10 23.84
N LYS A 108 7.66 13.16 23.59
CA LYS A 108 7.45 14.51 24.17
C LYS A 108 6.77 15.47 23.19
N ASN A 109 6.75 15.13 21.90
CA ASN A 109 6.16 15.99 20.87
C ASN A 109 5.39 15.16 19.85
N LYS A 110 4.07 15.12 20.03
CA LYS A 110 3.14 14.43 19.16
C LYS A 110 3.16 14.93 17.72
N GLU A 111 3.45 16.21 17.49
CA GLU A 111 3.46 16.78 16.14
C GLU A 111 4.55 16.15 15.24
N GLN A 112 5.58 15.55 15.85
CA GLN A 112 6.62 14.80 15.13
C GLN A 112 6.20 13.36 14.80
N HIS A 113 5.03 12.91 15.23
CA HIS A 113 4.54 11.59 14.86
C HIS A 113 4.22 11.55 13.37
N LYS A 114 4.82 10.60 12.67
CA LYS A 114 4.62 10.39 11.25
C LYS A 114 4.73 8.92 10.94
N VAL A 115 3.70 8.37 10.32
CA VAL A 115 3.63 6.96 9.95
C VAL A 115 3.33 6.82 8.47
N ALA A 116 3.69 5.67 7.91
CA ALA A 116 3.29 5.27 6.59
C ALA A 116 2.63 3.90 6.61
N ILE A 117 1.62 3.74 5.76
CA ILE A 117 0.99 2.46 5.49
C ILE A 117 1.06 2.21 3.99
N CYS A 118 1.82 1.19 3.61
CA CYS A 118 1.92 0.71 2.24
C CYS A 118 0.94 -0.43 2.03
N PHE A 119 -0.08 -0.24 1.20
CA PHE A 119 -1.07 -1.25 0.84
C PHE A 119 -0.68 -1.92 -0.46
N TYR A 120 -0.87 -3.24 -0.55
CA TYR A 120 -0.53 -4.04 -1.72
C TYR A 120 -1.78 -4.65 -2.34
N SER A 121 -1.95 -4.45 -3.65
CA SER A 121 -3.10 -4.94 -4.38
C SER A 121 -3.07 -6.46 -4.56
N ASN A 122 -4.22 -7.00 -4.91
CA ASN A 122 -4.28 -8.30 -5.57
C ASN A 122 -3.61 -8.24 -6.94
N VAL A 123 -3.44 -9.42 -7.55
CA VAL A 123 -2.97 -9.51 -8.94
C VAL A 123 -3.93 -8.75 -9.84
N LEU A 124 -3.37 -7.92 -10.70
CA LEU A 124 -4.06 -7.22 -11.78
C LEU A 124 -3.41 -7.63 -13.10
N THR A 125 -4.20 -7.67 -14.16
CA THR A 125 -3.68 -7.86 -15.51
C THR A 125 -3.42 -6.50 -16.15
N TRP A 126 -2.16 -6.16 -16.36
CA TRP A 126 -1.76 -4.98 -17.10
C TRP A 126 -1.98 -5.17 -18.61
N ILE A 127 -2.75 -4.27 -19.20
CA ILE A 127 -3.13 -4.30 -20.61
C ILE A 127 -2.30 -3.30 -21.42
N GLY A 128 -2.10 -2.11 -20.88
CA GLY A 128 -1.35 -1.05 -21.52
C GLY A 128 -1.38 0.26 -20.73
N ALA A 129 -0.97 1.34 -21.37
CA ALA A 129 -1.08 2.69 -20.84
C ALA A 129 -1.52 3.64 -21.95
N ILE A 130 -2.30 4.65 -21.57
CA ILE A 130 -2.71 5.77 -22.43
C ILE A 130 -2.33 7.03 -21.68
N ASP A 131 -1.37 7.81 -22.21
CA ASP A 131 -0.75 8.93 -21.51
C ASP A 131 -0.27 8.54 -20.09
N ASN A 132 -0.73 9.25 -19.06
CA ASN A 132 -0.42 8.98 -17.66
C ASN A 132 -1.42 8.02 -16.99
N GLN A 133 -2.15 7.23 -17.78
CA GLN A 133 -3.21 6.36 -17.28
C GLN A 133 -2.86 4.89 -17.52
N LEU A 134 -2.93 4.10 -16.45
CA LEU A 134 -2.78 2.66 -16.48
C LEU A 134 -4.10 2.01 -16.86
N LEU A 135 -4.10 1.20 -17.92
CA LEU A 135 -5.21 0.34 -18.29
C LEU A 135 -4.94 -1.07 -17.77
N PHE A 136 -5.85 -1.60 -16.95
CA PHE A 136 -5.72 -2.91 -16.33
C PHE A 136 -7.09 -3.59 -16.17
N ALA A 137 -7.06 -4.90 -15.94
CA ALA A 137 -8.22 -5.66 -15.46
C ALA A 137 -7.94 -6.21 -14.07
N VAL A 138 -8.98 -6.38 -13.26
CA VAL A 138 -8.86 -6.98 -11.93
C VAL A 138 -8.68 -8.49 -12.07
N GLY A 139 -7.74 -9.05 -11.31
CA GLY A 139 -7.40 -10.47 -11.34
C GLY A 139 -6.45 -10.86 -12.47
N ASP A 140 -6.13 -12.15 -12.52
CA ASP A 140 -5.41 -12.77 -13.62
C ASP A 140 -6.38 -13.08 -14.77
N GLN A 141 -6.24 -12.33 -15.86
CA GLN A 141 -7.02 -12.44 -17.10
C GLN A 141 -6.16 -13.00 -18.25
N SER A 142 -5.01 -13.60 -17.94
CA SER A 142 -4.07 -14.09 -18.96
C SER A 142 -4.70 -15.11 -19.90
N GLU A 143 -5.48 -16.05 -19.37
CA GLU A 143 -6.18 -17.07 -20.16
C GLU A 143 -7.23 -16.45 -21.10
N ALA A 144 -8.06 -15.54 -20.59
CA ALA A 144 -9.07 -14.83 -21.39
C ALA A 144 -8.42 -14.04 -22.54
N ILE A 145 -7.33 -13.33 -22.25
CA ILE A 145 -6.56 -12.59 -23.25
C ILE A 145 -5.97 -13.53 -24.31
N GLN A 146 -5.42 -14.69 -23.91
CA GLN A 146 -4.86 -15.68 -24.84
C GLN A 146 -5.93 -16.27 -25.76
N LYS A 147 -7.14 -16.47 -25.25
CA LYS A 147 -8.29 -16.96 -26.03
C LYS A 147 -8.99 -15.87 -26.85
N GLY A 148 -8.50 -14.63 -26.82
CA GLY A 148 -9.12 -13.50 -27.52
C GLY A 148 -10.49 -13.10 -26.97
N GLN A 149 -10.77 -13.43 -25.70
CA GLN A 149 -12.03 -13.09 -25.04
C GLN A 149 -12.04 -11.62 -24.60
N THR A 150 -13.24 -11.04 -24.60
CA THR A 150 -13.47 -9.70 -24.02
C THR A 150 -13.27 -9.75 -22.50
N ILE A 151 -12.60 -8.74 -21.96
CA ILE A 151 -12.40 -8.56 -20.52
C ILE A 151 -12.83 -7.16 -20.11
N GLU A 152 -13.37 -7.04 -18.90
CA GLU A 152 -13.69 -5.75 -18.29
C GLU A 152 -12.41 -5.06 -17.81
N THR A 153 -12.35 -3.74 -17.97
CA THR A 153 -11.14 -2.97 -17.70
C THR A 153 -11.41 -1.72 -16.89
N GLU A 154 -10.40 -1.32 -16.14
CA GLU A 154 -10.36 -0.11 -15.33
C GLU A 154 -9.20 0.77 -15.79
N MET A 155 -9.36 2.08 -15.61
CA MET A 155 -8.36 3.06 -16.00
C MET A 155 -8.02 3.97 -14.81
N LEU A 156 -6.75 3.98 -14.41
CA LEU A 156 -6.25 4.66 -13.22
C LEU A 156 -5.13 5.63 -13.60
N THR A 157 -5.24 6.89 -13.18
CA THR A 157 -4.17 7.87 -13.38
C THR A 157 -3.03 7.65 -12.40
N TRP A 158 -1.77 7.63 -12.88
CA TRP A 158 -0.59 7.53 -12.02
C TRP A 158 -0.42 8.72 -11.09
N ARG A 159 0.07 8.46 -9.88
CA ARG A 159 0.32 9.45 -8.81
C ARG A 159 1.60 9.09 -8.06
N SER A 160 2.21 10.05 -7.39
CA SER A 160 3.50 9.87 -6.70
C SER A 160 3.48 8.84 -5.56
N ASN A 161 2.30 8.53 -5.03
CA ASN A 161 2.11 7.56 -3.94
C ASN A 161 1.56 6.20 -4.40
N LEU A 162 1.57 5.93 -5.70
CA LEU A 162 1.17 4.67 -6.29
C LEU A 162 2.28 4.15 -7.23
N THR A 163 2.66 2.89 -7.08
CA THR A 163 3.71 2.27 -7.91
C THR A 163 3.38 0.82 -8.26
N VAL A 164 4.05 0.29 -9.29
CA VAL A 164 4.08 -1.15 -9.55
C VAL A 164 5.03 -1.81 -8.54
N HIS A 165 4.48 -2.67 -7.68
CA HIS A 165 5.22 -3.43 -6.68
C HIS A 165 5.89 -4.67 -7.27
N SER A 166 5.20 -5.35 -8.19
CA SER A 166 5.72 -6.55 -8.86
C SER A 166 5.20 -6.64 -10.28
N PHE A 167 5.96 -7.29 -11.15
CA PHE A 167 5.60 -7.56 -12.54
C PHE A 167 6.01 -8.98 -12.92
N GLN A 168 5.11 -9.70 -13.59
CA GLN A 168 5.34 -10.99 -14.23
C GLN A 168 4.83 -10.91 -15.67
N GLN A 169 5.70 -11.19 -16.64
CA GLN A 169 5.34 -11.14 -18.04
C GLN A 169 4.37 -12.28 -18.41
N ILE A 170 3.31 -11.96 -19.17
CA ILE A 170 2.47 -12.99 -19.80
C ILE A 170 3.16 -13.41 -21.10
N ILE A 171 3.60 -14.66 -21.16
CA ILE A 171 4.20 -15.26 -22.36
C ILE A 171 3.06 -15.83 -23.20
N MET A 172 2.89 -15.32 -24.42
CA MET A 172 1.99 -15.94 -25.39
C MET A 172 2.75 -17.07 -26.11
N PRO A 173 2.16 -18.27 -26.25
CA PRO A 173 2.76 -19.31 -27.07
C PRO A 173 2.87 -18.82 -28.52
N ILE A 174 4.03 -19.04 -29.14
CA ILE A 174 4.22 -18.81 -30.57
C ILE A 174 3.42 -19.89 -31.29
N VAL A 175 2.30 -19.52 -31.92
CA VAL A 175 1.58 -20.42 -32.82
C VAL A 175 2.35 -20.44 -34.14
N TYR A 176 3.15 -21.49 -34.36
CA TYR A 176 3.65 -21.79 -35.69
C TYR A 176 2.46 -22.26 -36.54
N GLN A 177 1.99 -21.41 -37.45
CA GLN A 177 1.18 -21.89 -38.57
C GLN A 177 2.10 -22.68 -39.50
N SER A 178 2.06 -24.00 -39.40
CA SER A 178 2.56 -24.87 -40.46
C SER A 178 1.72 -24.61 -41.70
N PHE A 179 2.31 -23.94 -42.68
CA PHE A 179 1.78 -23.90 -44.04
C PHE A 179 1.90 -25.33 -44.60
N GLU A 180 0.82 -26.10 -44.50
CA GLU A 180 0.67 -27.30 -45.34
C GLU A 180 0.39 -26.81 -46.76
N ASN A 181 1.33 -27.14 -47.66
CA ASN A 181 1.24 -26.92 -49.11
C ASN A 181 0.28 -27.93 -49.76
#